data_AF-A0A1I2LR70-F1
#
_entry.id   AF-A0A1I2LR70-F1
#
_cell.length_a   1.000
_cell.length_b   1.000
_cell.length_c   1.000
_cell.angle_alpha   90.00
_cell.angle_beta   90.00
_cell.angle_gamma   90.00
#
_symmetry.space_group_name_H-M   'P 1'
#
loop_
_entity.id
_entity.type
_entity.pdbx_description
1 polymer ?
#
loop_
_entity_poly.entity_id
_entity_poly.type
_entity_poly.pdbx_seq_one_letter_code
_entity_poly.pdbx_strand_id
1 'polypeptide(L)'
;MTTPYSGATPAGAASQGYADPNAQNYAADYSGSMGTPTTDAGQPDIEGVSVGQLIGEVSKDLSTLMRQELELAKVELKAEAKKAGTGAGLLGAAGFAGYMVALFLSLALMWALASAMPVGWAGLIVAVLWGVVGAVAGLMGKKKFQQVNPKPERTVETLSKVPGAMKPN
;
A
#
# COMPACT_ATOMS: atom_id res chain seq x y z
N MET A 1 35.19 15.53 46.78
CA MET A 1 35.11 16.84 46.11
C MET A 1 33.99 16.77 45.10
N THR A 2 32.86 17.38 45.43
CA THR A 2 31.59 17.37 44.69
C THR A 2 31.59 18.49 43.66
N THR A 3 31.55 18.16 42.38
CA THR A 3 31.33 19.14 41.30
C THR A 3 29.86 19.58 41.29
N PRO A 4 29.56 20.90 41.30
CA PRO A 4 28.19 21.38 41.28
C PRO A 4 27.56 21.25 39.89
N TYR A 5 26.29 20.83 39.90
CA TYR A 5 25.38 20.87 38.75
C TYR A 5 25.14 22.33 38.36
N SER A 6 25.76 22.75 37.25
CA SER A 6 25.61 24.09 36.69
C SER A 6 24.29 24.15 35.93
N GLY A 7 23.32 24.85 36.53
CA GLY A 7 22.07 25.21 35.87
C GLY A 7 22.31 26.21 34.76
N ALA A 8 22.23 25.74 33.52
CA ALA A 8 22.08 26.59 32.36
C ALA A 8 20.58 26.75 32.07
N THR A 9 20.00 27.87 32.51
CA THR A 9 18.77 28.44 31.96
C THR A 9 19.03 28.89 30.53
N PRO A 10 18.32 28.38 29.51
CA PRO A 10 18.25 29.05 28.22
C PRO A 10 17.31 30.24 28.36
N ALA A 11 17.89 31.43 28.27
CA ALA A 11 17.15 32.67 28.05
C ALA A 11 16.50 32.63 26.66
N GLY A 12 15.21 32.97 26.60
CA GLY A 12 14.62 33.64 25.44
C GLY A 12 14.61 32.88 24.12
N ALA A 13 14.10 31.64 24.10
CA ALA A 13 13.43 31.17 22.89
C ALA A 13 11.97 31.61 23.00
N ALA A 14 11.63 32.72 22.34
CA ALA A 14 10.25 33.13 22.13
C ALA A 14 9.45 31.89 21.73
N SER A 15 8.38 31.61 22.46
CA SER A 15 7.35 30.69 22.02
C SER A 15 6.81 31.24 20.71
N GLN A 16 7.44 30.87 19.59
CA GLN A 16 6.87 30.98 18.27
C GLN A 16 5.63 30.11 18.32
N GLY A 17 4.51 30.76 18.64
CA GLY A 17 3.19 30.19 18.47
C GLY A 17 3.18 29.63 17.07
N TYR A 18 2.98 28.31 17.00
CA TYR A 18 2.66 27.65 15.75
C TYR A 18 1.37 28.31 15.27
N ALA A 19 1.49 29.34 14.44
CA ALA A 19 0.37 29.97 13.78
C ALA A 19 -0.10 28.96 12.75
N ASP A 20 -1.02 28.10 13.17
CA ASP A 20 -1.70 27.17 12.29
C ASP A 20 -2.36 27.98 11.16
N PRO A 21 -1.87 27.88 9.90
CA PRO A 21 -2.43 28.63 8.79
C PRO A 21 -3.85 28.14 8.43
N ASN A 22 -4.33 27.10 9.12
CA ASN A 22 -5.70 26.57 9.04
C ASN A 22 -6.51 26.76 10.33
N ALA A 23 -6.06 27.57 11.30
CA ALA A 23 -6.85 27.88 12.50
C ALA A 23 -8.23 28.49 12.17
N GLN A 24 -8.34 29.18 11.03
CA GLN A 24 -9.61 29.75 10.55
C GLN A 24 -10.63 28.69 10.11
N ASN A 25 -10.21 27.45 9.88
CA ASN A 25 -11.08 26.36 9.42
C ASN A 25 -11.47 25.35 10.50
N TYR A 26 -10.97 25.48 11.74
CA TYR A 26 -11.46 24.69 12.88
C TYR A 26 -12.73 25.28 13.51
N ALA A 27 -13.09 26.51 13.17
CA ALA A 27 -14.45 27.03 13.31
C ALA A 27 -15.30 26.61 12.10
N ALA A 28 -15.19 25.35 11.67
CA ALA A 28 -16.19 24.73 10.83
C ALA A 28 -17.44 24.55 11.70
N ASP A 29 -18.23 25.61 11.73
CA ASP A 29 -19.69 25.63 11.82
C ASP A 29 -20.32 24.24 11.99
N TYR A 30 -20.23 23.69 13.22
CA TYR A 30 -21.11 22.62 13.68
C TYR A 30 -22.49 23.22 13.99
N SER A 31 -23.06 24.01 13.07
CA SER A 31 -24.49 24.32 13.03
C SER A 31 -25.25 23.30 12.18
N GLY A 32 -24.76 22.05 12.19
CA GLY A 32 -25.58 20.88 11.89
C GLY A 32 -26.68 20.78 12.94
N SER A 33 -27.71 21.60 12.77
CA SER A 33 -29.07 21.51 13.29
C SER A 33 -29.44 20.10 13.78
N MET A 34 -29.15 19.82 15.04
CA MET A 34 -29.96 18.94 15.87
C MET A 34 -30.23 19.69 17.17
N GLY A 35 -31.04 20.74 17.05
CA GLY A 35 -31.98 20.97 18.13
C GLY A 35 -32.95 19.80 18.09
N THR A 36 -32.84 18.85 19.01
CA THR A 36 -34.06 18.18 19.47
C THR A 36 -35.03 19.30 19.78
N PRO A 37 -36.19 19.42 19.10
CA PRO A 37 -37.16 20.44 19.47
C PRO A 37 -37.39 20.26 20.97
N THR A 38 -37.03 21.25 21.77
CA THR A 38 -37.24 21.21 23.21
C THR A 38 -38.49 22.03 23.47
N THR A 39 -39.43 21.45 24.20
CA THR A 39 -40.55 22.22 24.75
C THR A 39 -40.03 23.38 25.60
N ASP A 40 -40.85 24.39 25.90
CA ASP A 40 -40.49 25.53 26.79
C ASP A 40 -39.97 25.08 28.18
N ALA A 41 -40.17 23.81 28.55
CA ALA A 41 -39.66 23.17 29.76
C ALA A 41 -38.27 22.49 29.61
N GLY A 42 -37.63 22.55 28.45
CA GLY A 42 -36.31 21.95 28.19
C GLY A 42 -36.32 20.44 27.94
N GLN A 43 -37.48 19.83 27.75
CA GLN A 43 -37.63 18.39 27.52
C GLN A 43 -37.71 18.10 26.01
N PRO A 44 -37.08 17.02 25.50
CA PRO A 44 -37.19 16.63 24.09
C PRO A 44 -38.66 16.45 23.70
N ASP A 45 -39.12 17.27 22.75
CA ASP A 45 -40.44 17.26 22.14
C ASP A 45 -40.49 16.14 21.10
N ILE A 46 -40.98 14.99 21.54
CA ILE A 46 -41.04 13.76 20.74
C ILE A 46 -42.43 13.60 20.09
N GLU A 47 -43.38 14.50 20.38
CA GLU A 47 -44.78 14.40 19.91
C GLU A 47 -44.93 14.71 18.42
N GLY A 48 -43.92 15.32 17.78
CA GLY A 48 -43.94 15.67 16.34
C GLY A 48 -42.97 14.90 15.44
N VAL A 49 -42.09 14.06 15.99
CA VAL A 49 -41.06 13.38 15.18
C VAL A 49 -41.65 12.13 14.54
N SER A 50 -41.93 12.20 13.23
CA SER A 50 -42.46 11.06 12.50
C SER A 50 -41.42 9.93 12.39
N VAL A 51 -41.88 8.67 12.42
CA VAL A 51 -41.03 7.47 12.21
C VAL A 51 -40.24 7.56 10.90
N GLY A 52 -40.80 8.22 9.87
CA GLY A 52 -40.10 8.47 8.60
C GLY A 52 -38.88 9.39 8.74
N GLN A 53 -38.91 10.32 9.69
CA GLN A 53 -37.81 11.24 9.95
C GLN A 53 -36.66 10.54 10.69
N LEU A 54 -36.97 9.70 11.69
CA LEU A 54 -35.97 8.84 12.37
C LEU A 54 -35.29 7.85 11.41
N ILE A 55 -36.04 7.21 10.52
CA ILE A 55 -35.48 6.31 9.49
C ILE A 55 -34.57 7.09 8.52
N GLY A 56 -34.96 8.33 8.18
CA GLY A 56 -34.16 9.22 7.35
C GLY A 56 -32.81 9.60 7.98
N GLU A 57 -32.82 9.92 9.27
CA GLU A 57 -31.60 10.23 10.04
C GLU A 57 -30.67 9.02 10.16
N VAL A 58 -31.18 7.84 10.54
CA VAL A 58 -30.38 6.61 10.61
C VAL A 58 -29.78 6.24 9.25
N SER A 59 -30.55 6.40 8.17
CA SER A 59 -30.05 6.16 6.80
C SER A 59 -28.93 7.13 6.41
N LYS A 60 -29.03 8.39 6.85
CA LYS A 60 -28.03 9.42 6.62
C LYS A 60 -26.75 9.15 7.43
N ASP A 61 -26.88 8.70 8.67
CA ASP A 61 -25.75 8.35 9.53
C ASP A 61 -25.01 7.12 9.00
N LEU A 62 -25.75 6.09 8.56
CA LEU A 62 -25.14 4.91 7.94
C LEU A 62 -24.43 5.25 6.62
N SER A 63 -25.03 6.13 5.80
CA SER A 63 -24.39 6.64 4.58
C SER A 63 -23.10 7.42 4.89
N THR A 64 -23.09 8.14 6.00
CA THR A 64 -21.92 8.89 6.48
C THR A 64 -20.81 7.95 6.94
N LEU A 65 -21.13 6.92 7.73
CA LEU A 65 -20.18 5.88 8.15
C LEU A 65 -19.59 5.13 6.96
N MET A 66 -20.43 4.70 6.01
CA MET A 66 -19.97 4.01 4.80
C MET A 66 -18.99 4.87 3.99
N ARG A 67 -19.25 6.18 3.86
CA ARG A 67 -18.33 7.09 3.18
C ARG A 67 -17.01 7.22 3.93
N GLN A 68 -17.04 7.31 5.25
CA GLN A 68 -15.83 7.39 6.09
C GLN A 68 -14.98 6.13 5.99
N GLU A 69 -15.59 4.94 6.07
CA GLU A 69 -14.90 3.66 5.91
C GLU A 69 -14.26 3.53 4.51
N LEU A 70 -14.96 3.98 3.46
CA LEU A 70 -14.41 4.01 2.11
C LEU A 70 -13.26 5.00 1.96
N GLU A 71 -13.36 6.18 2.58
CA GLU A 71 -12.28 7.17 2.59
C GLU A 71 -11.04 6.65 3.31
N LEU A 72 -11.22 5.99 4.46
CA LEU A 72 -10.15 5.36 5.20
C LEU A 72 -9.50 4.22 4.40
N ALA A 73 -10.32 3.30 3.87
CA ALA A 73 -9.85 2.20 3.02
C ALA A 73 -9.10 2.71 1.79
N LYS A 74 -9.54 3.82 1.20
CA LYS A 74 -8.84 4.46 0.08
C LYS A 74 -7.48 5.02 0.48
N VAL A 75 -7.37 5.62 1.67
CA VAL A 75 -6.09 6.12 2.20
C VAL A 75 -5.13 4.96 2.47
N GLU A 76 -5.61 3.90 3.13
CA GLU A 76 -4.82 2.71 3.43
C GLU A 76 -4.37 2.00 2.16
N LEU A 77 -5.29 1.76 1.22
CA LEU A 77 -4.98 1.18 -0.08
C LEU A 77 -3.95 2.02 -0.85
N LYS A 78 -4.03 3.35 -0.80
CA LYS A 78 -3.04 4.23 -1.44
C LYS A 78 -1.65 4.10 -0.79
N ALA A 79 -1.60 4.01 0.55
CA ALA A 79 -0.36 3.81 1.28
C ALA A 79 0.27 2.45 0.96
N GLU A 80 -0.54 1.39 0.94
CA GLU A 80 -0.11 0.04 0.55
C GLU A 80 0.35 -0.01 -0.90
N ALA A 81 -0.42 0.57 -1.83
CA ALA A 81 -0.07 0.64 -3.24
C ALA A 81 1.25 1.40 -3.46
N LYS A 82 1.47 2.50 -2.72
CA LYS A 82 2.75 3.23 -2.77
C LYS A 82 3.90 2.36 -2.27
N LYS A 83 3.74 1.68 -1.14
CA LYS A 83 4.75 0.79 -0.57
C LYS A 83 5.08 -0.36 -1.53
N ALA A 84 4.06 -1.03 -2.06
CA ALA A 84 4.21 -2.09 -3.05
C ALA A 84 4.87 -1.56 -4.34
N GLY A 85 4.45 -0.39 -4.83
CA GLY A 85 5.02 0.26 -6.01
C GLY A 85 6.49 0.64 -5.84
N THR A 86 6.86 1.21 -4.69
CA THR A 86 8.28 1.49 -4.38
C THR A 86 9.08 0.21 -4.27
N GLY A 87 8.55 -0.82 -3.61
CA GLY A 87 9.22 -2.13 -3.51
C GLY A 87 9.45 -2.77 -4.87
N ALA A 88 8.41 -2.80 -5.72
CA ALA A 88 8.51 -3.30 -7.09
C ALA A 88 9.49 -2.47 -7.93
N GLY A 89 9.48 -1.14 -7.80
CA GLY A 89 10.41 -0.24 -8.48
C GLY A 89 11.86 -0.49 -8.07
N LEU A 90 12.14 -0.64 -6.78
CA LEU A 90 13.48 -0.96 -6.27
C LEU A 90 13.96 -2.34 -6.72
N LEU A 91 13.11 -3.37 -6.69
CA LEU A 91 13.47 -4.68 -7.21
C LEU A 91 13.70 -4.66 -8.73
N GLY A 92 12.91 -3.90 -9.48
CA GLY A 92 13.13 -3.68 -10.91
C GLY A 92 14.48 -3.01 -11.17
N ALA A 93 14.80 -1.95 -10.43
CA ALA A 93 16.08 -1.24 -10.54
C ALA A 93 17.26 -2.15 -10.16
N ALA A 94 17.15 -2.95 -9.09
CA ALA A 94 18.17 -3.91 -8.68
C ALA A 94 18.37 -5.01 -9.75
N GLY A 95 17.29 -5.51 -10.34
CA GLY A 95 17.35 -6.47 -11.45
C GLY A 95 18.07 -5.89 -12.67
N PHE A 96 17.75 -4.66 -13.06
CA PHE A 96 18.41 -3.97 -14.17
C PHE A 96 19.89 -3.71 -13.88
N ALA A 97 20.22 -3.20 -12.69
CA ALA A 97 21.60 -2.98 -12.29
C ALA A 97 22.41 -4.29 -12.27
N GLY A 98 21.84 -5.37 -11.74
CA GLY A 98 22.44 -6.71 -11.78
C GLY A 98 22.68 -7.21 -13.20
N TYR A 99 21.73 -6.99 -14.11
CA TYR A 99 21.89 -7.31 -15.53
C TYR A 99 23.04 -6.51 -16.18
N MET A 100 23.13 -5.20 -15.92
CA MET A 100 24.24 -4.36 -16.41
C MET A 100 25.59 -4.82 -15.89
N VAL A 101 25.69 -5.14 -14.60
CA VAL A 101 26.92 -5.70 -14.00
C VAL A 101 27.32 -6.99 -14.71
N ALA A 102 26.38 -7.91 -14.91
CA ALA A 102 26.66 -9.17 -15.58
C ALA A 102 27.10 -8.97 -17.05
N LEU A 103 26.52 -8.00 -17.76
CA LEU A 103 26.94 -7.62 -19.11
C LEU A 103 28.38 -7.11 -19.12
N PHE A 104 28.73 -6.16 -18.25
CA PHE A 104 30.10 -5.63 -18.18
C PHE A 104 31.11 -6.69 -17.75
N LEU A 105 30.77 -7.57 -16.80
CA LEU A 105 31.61 -8.71 -16.43
C LEU A 105 31.81 -9.67 -17.60
N SER A 106 30.79 -9.87 -18.44
CA SER A 106 30.90 -10.73 -19.63
C SER A 106 31.86 -10.14 -20.66
N LEU A 107 31.78 -8.83 -20.89
CA LEU A 107 32.72 -8.13 -21.76
C LEU A 107 34.14 -8.19 -21.17
N ALA A 108 34.29 -7.89 -19.89
CA ALA A 108 35.58 -7.94 -19.21
C ALA A 108 36.21 -9.35 -19.29
N LEU A 109 35.41 -10.40 -19.07
CA LEU A 109 35.85 -11.79 -19.20
C LEU A 109 36.23 -12.12 -20.64
N MET A 110 35.44 -11.69 -21.63
CA MET A 110 35.76 -11.90 -23.04
C MET A 110 37.09 -11.23 -23.42
N TRP A 111 37.31 -9.98 -22.99
CA TRP A 111 38.56 -9.26 -23.22
C TRP A 111 39.74 -9.89 -22.49
N ALA A 112 39.55 -10.34 -21.25
CA ALA A 112 40.57 -11.06 -20.49
C ALA A 112 40.98 -12.36 -21.21
N LEU A 113 40.02 -13.16 -21.67
CA LEU A 113 40.28 -14.37 -22.45
C LEU A 113 40.91 -14.05 -23.81
N ALA A 114 40.51 -12.96 -24.45
CA ALA A 114 41.07 -12.52 -25.72
C ALA A 114 42.57 -12.16 -25.64
N SER A 115 43.10 -11.90 -24.43
CA SER A 115 44.55 -11.72 -24.23
C SER A 115 45.35 -13.03 -24.39
N ALA A 116 44.71 -14.18 -24.23
CA ALA A 116 45.33 -15.50 -24.31
C ALA A 116 44.92 -16.30 -25.56
N MET A 117 43.82 -15.93 -26.24
CA MET A 117 43.30 -16.65 -27.40
C MET A 117 42.55 -15.73 -28.39
N PRO A 118 42.26 -16.16 -29.63
CA PRO A 118 41.47 -15.35 -30.57
C PRO A 118 40.10 -14.98 -30.01
N VAL A 119 39.66 -13.74 -30.25
CA VAL A 119 38.42 -13.18 -29.69
C VAL A 119 37.16 -14.02 -30.01
N GLY A 120 37.13 -14.70 -31.16
CA GLY A 120 36.03 -15.58 -31.52
C GLY A 120 35.86 -16.75 -30.53
N TRP A 121 36.96 -17.37 -30.10
CA TRP A 121 36.91 -18.45 -29.12
C TRP A 121 36.59 -17.95 -27.71
N ALA A 122 37.12 -16.79 -27.34
CA ALA A 122 36.75 -16.12 -26.09
C ALA A 122 35.23 -15.86 -26.02
N GLY A 123 34.66 -15.33 -27.11
CA GLY A 123 33.23 -15.10 -27.24
C GLY A 123 32.40 -16.39 -27.14
N LEU A 124 32.85 -17.48 -27.77
CA LEU A 124 32.18 -18.79 -27.66
C LEU A 124 32.17 -19.32 -26.22
N ILE A 125 33.28 -19.18 -25.47
CA ILE A 125 33.33 -19.61 -24.07
C ILE A 125 32.33 -18.82 -23.22
N VAL A 126 32.28 -17.50 -23.39
CA VAL A 126 31.32 -16.64 -22.66
C VAL A 126 29.88 -16.98 -23.06
N ALA A 127 29.63 -17.28 -24.34
CA ALA A 127 28.31 -17.70 -24.82
C ALA A 127 27.87 -19.05 -24.21
N VAL A 128 28.77 -20.03 -24.12
CA VAL A 128 28.49 -21.32 -23.47
C VAL A 128 28.19 -21.12 -21.98
N LEU A 129 28.95 -20.25 -21.29
CA LEU A 129 28.71 -19.90 -19.89
C LEU A 129 27.29 -19.37 -19.69
N TRP A 130 26.86 -18.41 -20.51
CA TRP A 130 25.48 -17.89 -20.46
C TRP A 130 24.43 -18.91 -20.87
N GLY A 131 24.75 -19.81 -21.80
CA GLY A 131 23.90 -20.94 -22.17
C GLY A 131 23.62 -21.85 -20.97
N VAL A 132 24.63 -22.16 -20.15
CA VAL A 132 24.47 -22.94 -18.92
C VAL A 132 23.63 -22.19 -17.90
N VAL A 133 23.93 -20.90 -17.66
CA VAL A 133 23.14 -20.05 -16.74
C VAL A 133 21.68 -20.01 -17.17
N GLY A 134 21.42 -19.78 -18.46
CA GLY A 134 20.09 -19.75 -19.04
C GLY A 134 19.36 -21.09 -18.94
N ALA A 135 20.04 -22.20 -19.20
CA ALA A 135 19.47 -23.53 -19.05
C ALA A 135 19.05 -23.82 -17.60
N VAL A 136 19.93 -23.53 -16.62
CA VAL A 136 19.62 -23.71 -15.20
C VAL A 136 18.45 -22.82 -14.77
N ALA A 137 18.48 -21.53 -15.11
CA ALA A 137 17.39 -20.61 -14.80
C ALA A 137 16.06 -21.03 -15.43
N GLY A 138 16.08 -21.46 -16.69
CA GLY A 138 14.91 -21.95 -17.41
C GLY A 138 14.31 -23.21 -16.78
N LEU A 139 15.15 -24.17 -16.37
CA LEU A 139 14.70 -25.38 -15.67
C LEU A 139 14.11 -25.07 -14.29
N MET A 140 14.74 -24.17 -13.53
CA MET A 140 14.22 -23.73 -12.23
C MET A 140 12.89 -22.98 -12.39
N GLY A 141 12.80 -22.07 -13.36
CA GLY A 141 11.58 -21.33 -13.68
C GLY A 141 10.44 -22.27 -14.08
N LYS A 142 10.71 -23.25 -14.94
CA LYS A 142 9.75 -24.29 -15.33
C LYS A 142 9.25 -25.07 -14.11
N LYS A 143 10.14 -25.50 -13.22
CA LYS A 143 9.76 -26.22 -11.99
C LYS A 143 8.88 -25.37 -11.08
N LYS A 144 9.20 -24.08 -10.91
CA LYS A 144 8.41 -23.16 -10.09
C LYS A 144 7.03 -22.92 -10.70
N PHE A 145 6.94 -22.74 -12.01
CA PHE A 145 5.66 -22.56 -12.70
C PHE A 145 4.77 -23.81 -12.59
N GLN A 146 5.36 -25.01 -12.71
CA GLN A 146 4.63 -26.27 -12.55
C GLN A 146 4.12 -26.51 -11.13
N GLN A 147 4.67 -25.83 -10.12
CA GLN A 147 4.21 -25.92 -8.72
C GLN A 147 3.09 -24.92 -8.39
N VAL A 148 2.83 -23.95 -9.26
CA VAL A 148 1.71 -23.02 -9.08
C VAL A 148 0.46 -23.76 -9.55
N ASN A 149 -0.39 -24.20 -8.61
CA ASN A 149 -1.74 -24.67 -8.92
C ASN A 149 -2.64 -23.44 -9.13
N PRO A 150 -3.09 -23.15 -10.37
CA PRO A 150 -3.96 -22.00 -10.63
C PRO A 150 -5.40 -22.20 -10.15
N LYS A 151 -5.77 -23.41 -9.70
CA LYS A 151 -7.07 -23.66 -9.08
C LYS A 151 -7.00 -23.27 -7.60
N PRO A 152 -7.77 -22.28 -7.13
CA PRO A 152 -7.99 -22.11 -5.71
C PRO A 152 -8.87 -23.27 -5.26
N GLU A 153 -8.26 -24.39 -4.86
CA GLU A 153 -8.95 -25.64 -4.50
C GLU A 153 -10.08 -25.40 -3.49
N ARG A 154 -9.92 -24.40 -2.60
CA ARG A 154 -10.92 -24.01 -1.59
C ARG A 154 -12.12 -23.23 -2.16
N THR A 155 -11.95 -22.48 -3.25
CA THR A 155 -13.04 -21.69 -3.85
C THR A 155 -13.90 -22.55 -4.76
N VAL A 156 -13.31 -23.49 -5.51
CA VAL A 156 -14.07 -24.38 -6.39
C VAL A 156 -14.91 -25.38 -5.60
N GLU A 157 -14.41 -25.86 -4.45
CA GLU A 157 -15.14 -26.81 -3.61
C GLU A 157 -16.40 -26.17 -2.97
N THR A 158 -16.31 -24.89 -2.60
CA THR A 158 -17.44 -24.13 -2.04
C THR A 158 -18.50 -23.80 -3.09
N LEU A 159 -18.08 -23.47 -4.32
CA LEU A 159 -19.01 -23.23 -5.44
C LEU A 159 -19.66 -24.53 -5.95
N SER A 160 -18.96 -25.67 -5.90
CA SER A 160 -19.52 -26.97 -6.25
C SER A 160 -20.52 -27.52 -5.23
N LYS A 161 -20.57 -26.97 -4.01
CA LYS A 161 -21.53 -27.32 -2.95
C LYS A 161 -22.86 -26.56 -3.03
N VAL A 162 -23.02 -25.61 -3.96
CA VAL A 162 -24.30 -24.91 -4.21
C VAL A 162 -24.90 -25.26 -5.59
N PRO A 163 -25.23 -26.52 -5.89
CA PRO A 163 -26.14 -26.82 -6.99
C PRO A 163 -27.58 -26.59 -6.50
N GLY A 164 -28.21 -25.46 -6.88
CA GLY A 164 -29.66 -25.32 -6.71
C GLY A 164 -30.28 -23.93 -6.62
N ALA A 165 -29.51 -22.83 -6.49
CA ALA A 165 -30.11 -21.52 -6.22
C ALA A 165 -30.49 -20.67 -7.45
N MET A 166 -30.24 -21.14 -8.68
CA MET A 166 -30.73 -20.47 -9.89
C MET A 166 -31.64 -21.40 -10.70
N LYS A 167 -32.91 -21.46 -10.29
CA LYS A 167 -34.03 -21.65 -11.22
C LYS A 167 -34.95 -20.45 -11.05
N PRO A 168 -35.02 -19.53 -12.03
CA PRO A 168 -36.07 -18.52 -12.04
C PRO A 168 -37.42 -19.22 -12.32
N ASN A 169 -38.44 -18.89 -11.53
CA ASN A 169 -39.83 -19.18 -11.86
C ASN A 169 -40.37 -18.10 -12.79
#